data_AF-A0A433BDJ0-F1
#
_entry.id   AF-A0A433BDJ0-F1
#
_cell.length_a   1.000
_cell.length_b   1.000
_cell.length_c   1.000
_cell.angle_alpha   90.00
_cell.angle_beta   90.00
_cell.angle_gamma   90.00
#
_symmetry.space_group_name_H-M   'P 1'
#
loop_
_entity.id
_entity.type
_entity.pdbx_description
1 polymer ?
#
loop_
_entity_poly.entity_id
_entity_poly.type
_entity_poly.pdbx_seq_one_letter_code
_entity_poly.pdbx_strand_id
1 'polypeptide(L)' 'METALQNLIERIRAAAAAATPLRIRGGGTKDFYGQSLHGQVLDTRSLSGITAYEPSELVITA' A
#
# COMPACT_ATOMS: atom_id res chain seq x y z
N MET A 1 -6.01 5.26 -11.23
CA MET A 1 -5.42 5.62 -9.93
C MET A 1 -6.50 5.98 -8.91
N GLU A 2 -7.41 6.92 -9.21
CA GLU A 2 -8.51 7.34 -8.32
C GLU A 2 -9.33 6.17 -7.73
N THR A 3 -9.78 5.24 -8.57
CA THR A 3 -10.55 4.07 -8.12
C THR A 3 -9.74 3.12 -7.23
N ALA A 4 -8.45 2.96 -7.49
CA ALA A 4 -7.57 2.12 -6.67
C ALA A 4 -7.34 2.74 -5.29
N LEU A 5 -7.15 4.06 -5.24
CA LEU A 5 -7.04 4.83 -4.00
C LEU A 5 -8.34 4.72 -3.19
N GLN A 6 -9.49 4.92 -3.83
CA GLN A 6 -10.79 4.81 -3.16
C GLN A 6 -11.02 3.40 -2.58
N ASN A 7 -10.70 2.35 -3.35
CA ASN A 7 -10.80 0.97 -2.86
C ASN A 7 -9.91 0.72 -1.65
N LEU A 8 -8.70 1.30 -1.63
CA LEU A 8 -7.78 1.16 -0.49
C LEU A 8 -8.33 1.88 0.75
N ILE A 9 -8.85 3.10 0.57
CA ILE A 9 -9.47 3.90 1.64
C ILE A 9 -10.63 3.13 2.27
N GLU A 10 -11.54 2.59 1.46
CA GLU A 10 -12.69 1.84 1.97
C GLU A 10 -12.29 0.56 2.72
N ARG A 11 -11.26 -0.15 2.24
CA ARG A 11 -10.73 -1.32 2.96
C ARG A 11 -10.13 -0.96 4.31
N ILE A 12 -9.41 0.16 4.40
CA ILE A 12 -8.84 0.65 5.67
C ILE A 12 -9.97 1.02 6.64
N ARG A 13 -10.99 1.77 6.16
CA ARG A 13 -12.15 2.15 6.97
C ARG A 13 -12.90 0.94 7.50
N ALA A 14 -13.17 -0.05 6.65
CA ALA A 14 -13.84 -1.29 7.04
C ALA A 14 -13.04 -2.07 8.09
N ALA A 15 -11.73 -2.21 7.91
CA ALA A 15 -10.87 -2.91 8.86
C ALA A 15 -10.78 -2.19 10.22
N ALA A 16 -10.71 -0.86 10.20
CA ALA A 16 -10.72 -0.05 11.41
C ALA A 16 -12.04 -0.22 12.19
N ALA A 17 -13.18 -0.15 11.50
CA ALA A 17 -14.49 -0.38 12.11
C ALA A 17 -14.63 -1.79 12.71
N ALA A 18 -14.00 -2.79 12.09
CA ALA A 18 -14.02 -4.18 12.54
C ALA A 18 -12.86 -4.55 13.49
N ALA A 19 -12.03 -3.59 13.92
CA ALA A 19 -10.81 -3.85 14.70
C ALA A 19 -9.92 -4.96 14.11
N THR A 20 -9.89 -5.06 12.79
CA THR A 20 -9.17 -6.11 12.06
C THR A 20 -7.75 -5.62 11.73
N PRO A 21 -6.69 -6.29 12.21
CA PRO A 21 -5.33 -5.90 11.88
C PRO A 21 -5.06 -6.07 10.38
N LEU A 22 -4.49 -5.04 9.76
CA LEU A 22 -4.06 -5.05 8.37
C LEU A 22 -2.53 -5.10 8.27
N ARG A 23 -2.05 -5.79 7.25
CA ARG A 23 -0.64 -5.89 6.86
C ARG A 23 -0.43 -5.25 5.50
N ILE A 24 0.24 -4.11 5.47
CA ILE A 24 0.58 -3.43 4.21
C ILE A 24 1.60 -4.26 3.45
N ARG A 25 1.34 -4.54 2.17
CA ARG A 25 2.23 -5.36 1.33
C ARG A 25 2.26 -4.85 -0.11
N GLY A 26 3.47 -4.64 -0.62
CA GLY A 26 3.75 -4.47 -2.04
C GLY A 26 4.00 -5.82 -2.73
N GLY A 27 5.17 -5.96 -3.38
CA GLY A 27 5.57 -7.20 -4.08
C GLY A 27 5.80 -8.42 -3.17
N GLY A 28 5.90 -8.24 -1.85
CA GLY A 28 6.04 -9.34 -0.89
C GLY A 28 7.38 -10.09 -0.95
N THR A 29 8.34 -9.61 -1.74
CA THR A 29 9.67 -10.22 -1.89
C THR A 29 10.49 -10.23 -0.59
N LYS A 30 10.06 -9.46 0.42
CA LYS A 30 10.67 -9.38 1.76
C LYS A 30 9.81 -10.04 2.84
N ASP A 31 8.79 -10.82 2.49
CA ASP A 31 7.96 -11.54 3.47
C ASP A 31 8.79 -12.50 4.35
N PHE A 32 9.99 -12.90 3.90
CA PHE A 32 10.95 -13.71 4.67
C PHE A 32 11.75 -12.92 5.72
N TYR A 33 11.75 -11.59 5.64
CA TYR A 33 12.63 -10.72 6.43
C TYR A 33 11.83 -10.01 7.52
N GLY A 34 12.04 -10.41 8.77
CA GLY A 34 11.42 -9.79 9.95
C GLY A 34 10.73 -10.79 10.87
N GLN A 35 9.77 -10.29 11.64
CA GLN A 35 8.93 -11.09 12.54
C GLN A 35 7.82 -11.82 11.77
N SER A 36 7.11 -12.72 12.45
CA SER A 36 5.92 -13.38 11.90
C SER A 36 4.93 -12.37 11.34
N LEU A 37 4.39 -12.67 10.16
CA LEU A 37 3.44 -11.82 9.47
C LEU A 37 2.05 -11.97 10.10
N HIS A 38 1.48 -10.87 10.58
CA HIS A 38 0.16 -10.84 11.21
C HIS A 38 -0.77 -9.88 10.49
N GLY A 39 -2.07 -10.18 10.49
CA GLY A 39 -3.10 -9.35 9.88
C GLY A 39 -3.39 -9.66 8.42
N GLN A 40 -4.50 -9.12 7.92
CA GLN A 40 -4.96 -9.32 6.55
C GLN A 40 -4.17 -8.46 5.57
N VAL A 41 -3.82 -9.01 4.42
CA VAL A 41 -2.99 -8.29 3.43
C VAL A 41 -3.74 -7.11 2.83
N LEU A 42 -3.22 -5.91 3.02
CA LEU A 42 -3.58 -4.69 2.28
C LEU A 42 -2.58 -4.50 1.13
N ASP A 43 -2.95 -5.02 -0.04
CA ASP A 43 -2.14 -4.95 -1.27
C ASP A 43 -2.10 -3.53 -1.85
N THR A 44 -0.90 -2.99 -2.00
CA THR A 44 -0.68 -1.63 -2.55
C THR A 44 -0.31 -1.61 -4.02
N ARG A 45 -0.15 -2.76 -4.70
CA ARG A 45 0.34 -2.82 -6.10
C ARG A 45 -0.58 -2.14 -7.10
N SER A 46 -1.85 -1.95 -6.74
CA SER A 46 -2.81 -1.18 -7.55
C SER A 46 -2.52 0.33 -7.55
N LEU A 47 -1.80 0.85 -6.54
CA LEU A 47 -1.22 2.20 -6.53
C LEU A 47 0.14 2.13 -7.22
N SER A 48 0.16 2.39 -8.53
CA SER A 48 1.37 2.37 -9.34
C SER A 48 1.33 3.45 -10.41
N GLY A 49 2.53 3.84 -10.84
CA GLY A 49 2.75 4.94 -11.80
C GLY A 49 3.60 6.05 -11.18
N ILE A 50 4.12 6.94 -12.02
CA ILE A 50 4.83 8.16 -11.58
C ILE A 50 3.86 9.32 -11.80
N THR A 51 3.59 10.10 -10.75
CA THR A 51 2.69 11.26 -10.83
C THR A 51 3.45 12.58 -10.97
N ALA A 52 4.73 12.62 -10.56
CA ALA A 52 5.61 13.75 -10.76
C ALA A 52 7.07 13.27 -10.89
N TYR A 53 7.84 13.95 -11.75
CA TYR A 53 9.25 13.68 -11.96
C TYR A 53 9.99 15.00 -12.15
N GLU A 54 10.92 15.30 -11.25
CA GLU A 54 11.80 16.47 -11.32
C GLU A 54 13.27 16.00 -11.34
N PRO A 55 13.87 15.82 -12.53
CA PRO A 55 15.21 15.28 -12.67
C PRO A 55 16.30 16.16 -12.08
N SER A 56 16.15 17.49 -12.14
CA SER A 56 17.19 18.41 -11.66
C SER A 56 17.35 18.35 -10.14
N GLU A 57 16.24 18.05 -9.43
CA GLU A 57 16.22 17.83 -8.00
C GLU A 57 16.38 16.35 -7.62
N LEU A 58 16.45 15.44 -8.59
CA LEU A 58 16.46 13.98 -8.40
C LEU A 58 15.23 13.48 -7.62
N VAL A 59 14.05 14.07 -7.87
CA VAL A 59 12.79 13.77 -7.18
C VAL A 59 11.82 13.01 -8.08
N ILE A 60 11.17 11.99 -7.51
CA ILE A 60 10.06 11.24 -8.11
C ILE A 60 8.93 11.15 -7.08
N THR A 61 7.69 11.39 -7.53
CA THR A 61 6.47 11.04 -6.78
C THR A 61 5.76 9.90 -7.51
N ALA A 62 5.41 8.85 -6.78
CA ALA A 62 4.79 7.63 -7.29
C ALA A 62 3.76 7.07 -6.29
#